data_AF-A0A7J6SNB3-F1
#
_entry.id   AF-A0A7J6SNB3-F1
#
_cell.length_a   1.000
_cell.length_b   1.000
_cell.length_c   1.000
_cell.angle_alpha   90.00
_cell.angle_beta   90.00
_cell.angle_gamma   90.00
#
_symmetry.space_group_name_H-M   'P 1'
#
loop_
_entity.id
_entity.type
_entity.pdbx_description
1 polymer ?
#
loop_
_entity_poly.entity_id
_entity_poly.type
_entity_poly.pdbx_seq_one_letter_code
_entity_poly.pdbx_strand_id
1 'polypeptide(L)'
;LNQQISAIDWLKNWACSRNFGLGTRLPWDKRWIIESLSDSTIYMAYYTIAHLLQGGVLDGSGNHPLGIDAGQMTDTVFDYIFDLASEPPADAAIPRESLERLKREFNYWYPMSLRCSGKDLIPNHLTMCLYNHAAIWEDRPDLWPEAFFTNGHVMVDDEKMSKSRGNFLTLDQACKEFSADATRLALADAGDGLENANFKRKTANDSILALTTFDNWATEVMTSPAELAKEREGEYTFVDKCFANELNRLIKKSDAGYSKMMMRDALKAGWFDMQNLRDQYRVLTDGSMHRDLLRRYIEVQALVMVPITPHFSEHIWSDILHKEGLAVQQLWPEVDAPFDESLSRQYNMLQSNLRGFRLELQKHMQPKKKGPAPVPPTDAVIYVTKEYKPFQQTCLKVLSEVELDENNEPVDKKFMGNFFKDHPLIKALPKQEKGMAMKFAPFHMQTEVKTKGKAALALTLPFDETKMLEDQKGLIKKQLGLPGDVEVKDAAEESSVDKNNRRATGAPGRAVIVFYAKDNETQ
;
A
#
# COMPACT_ATOMS: atom_id res chain seq x y z
N LEU A 1 15.52 16.34 -6.84
CA LEU A 1 15.77 17.75 -7.22
C LEU A 1 17.19 18.22 -6.92
N ASN A 2 17.67 18.26 -5.68
CA ASN A 2 19.03 18.77 -5.37
C ASN A 2 20.15 18.10 -6.19
N GLN A 3 20.11 16.77 -6.35
CA GLN A 3 21.09 16.04 -7.19
C GLN A 3 21.04 16.48 -8.66
N GLN A 4 19.84 16.82 -9.17
CA GLN A 4 19.64 17.28 -10.54
C GLN A 4 20.20 18.70 -10.73
N ILE A 5 19.95 19.61 -9.79
CA ILE A 5 20.53 20.97 -9.80
C ILE A 5 22.06 20.89 -9.78
N SER A 6 22.61 20.08 -8.86
CA SER A 6 24.06 19.86 -8.79
C SER A 6 24.64 19.27 -10.08
N ALA A 7 23.92 18.37 -10.76
CA ALA A 7 24.34 17.84 -12.04
C ALA A 7 24.34 18.92 -13.13
N ILE A 8 23.30 19.75 -13.20
CA ILE A 8 23.19 20.87 -14.15
C ILE A 8 24.34 21.86 -13.95
N ASP A 9 24.65 22.24 -12.71
CA ASP A 9 25.72 23.20 -12.38
C ASP A 9 27.12 22.66 -12.69
N TRP A 10 27.31 21.35 -12.56
CA TRP A 10 28.60 20.69 -12.78
C TRP A 10 28.85 20.33 -14.24
N LEU A 11 27.80 19.93 -14.98
CA LEU A 11 27.92 19.44 -16.34
C LEU A 11 28.33 20.59 -17.28
N LYS A 12 29.47 20.42 -17.94
CA LYS A 12 29.98 21.33 -18.98
C LYS A 12 29.97 20.62 -20.33
N ASN A 13 30.98 20.87 -21.17
CA ASN A 13 31.15 20.18 -22.43
C ASN A 13 31.32 18.67 -22.21
N TRP A 14 30.49 17.88 -22.90
CA TRP A 14 30.57 16.42 -22.93
C TRP A 14 31.12 15.98 -24.29
N ALA A 15 32.10 15.07 -24.29
CA ALA A 15 32.65 14.52 -25.53
C ALA A 15 31.66 13.52 -26.13
N CYS A 16 30.86 13.96 -27.11
CA CYS A 16 29.74 13.22 -27.69
C CYS A 16 30.14 12.22 -28.80
N SER A 17 31.43 12.03 -29.07
CA SER A 17 31.92 11.17 -30.15
C SER A 17 33.10 10.29 -29.76
N ARG A 18 33.20 9.12 -30.40
CA ARG A 18 34.29 8.12 -30.25
C ARG A 18 34.78 7.66 -31.63
N ASN A 19 35.96 7.05 -31.67
CA ASN A 19 36.58 6.51 -32.89
C ASN A 19 36.48 4.97 -33.01
N PHE A 20 35.92 4.29 -32.00
CA PHE A 20 35.78 2.83 -31.95
C PHE A 20 34.49 2.45 -31.20
N GLY A 21 33.83 1.37 -31.62
CA GLY A 21 32.59 0.86 -31.04
C GLY A 21 31.47 0.70 -32.06
N LEU A 22 30.27 0.40 -31.58
CA LEU A 22 29.01 0.41 -32.34
C LEU A 22 28.29 1.74 -32.10
N GLY A 23 27.46 2.17 -33.06
CA GLY A 23 26.64 3.37 -32.95
C GLY A 23 26.40 4.05 -34.28
N THR A 24 25.70 5.18 -34.24
CA THR A 24 25.44 6.02 -35.42
C THR A 24 26.64 6.91 -35.73
N ARG A 25 27.05 7.00 -37.00
CA ARG A 25 28.15 7.88 -37.42
C ARG A 25 27.68 9.34 -37.50
N LEU A 26 28.54 10.29 -37.15
CA LEU A 26 28.23 11.70 -37.38
C LEU A 26 27.98 11.95 -38.88
N PRO A 27 26.90 12.66 -39.24
CA PRO A 27 26.50 12.78 -40.64
C PRO A 27 27.49 13.62 -41.46
N TRP A 28 28.17 14.59 -40.85
CA TRP A 28 29.17 15.45 -41.50
C TRP A 28 30.63 14.96 -41.36
N ASP A 29 30.95 14.06 -40.42
CA ASP A 29 32.28 13.47 -40.27
C ASP A 29 32.19 12.00 -39.85
N LYS A 30 32.04 11.12 -40.86
CA LYS A 30 31.79 9.68 -40.69
C LYS A 30 32.93 8.90 -40.03
N ARG A 31 34.08 9.54 -39.75
CA ARG A 31 35.16 8.95 -38.95
C ARG A 31 34.75 8.78 -37.49
N TRP A 32 33.85 9.63 -37.02
CA TRP A 32 33.37 9.66 -35.65
C TRP A 32 32.03 8.95 -35.51
N ILE A 33 31.88 8.22 -34.40
CA ILE A 33 30.67 7.52 -33.97
C ILE A 33 30.12 8.27 -32.77
N ILE A 34 28.81 8.53 -32.74
CA ILE A 34 28.13 9.16 -31.60
C ILE A 34 28.19 8.19 -30.42
N GLU A 35 28.54 8.71 -29.24
CA GLU A 35 28.65 7.88 -28.03
C GLU A 35 27.28 7.63 -27.37
N SER A 36 27.17 6.51 -26.65
CA SER A 36 25.91 5.95 -26.16
C SER A 36 25.07 6.86 -25.25
N LEU A 37 25.67 7.80 -24.53
CA LEU A 37 24.93 8.75 -23.68
C LEU A 37 24.43 9.99 -24.47
N SER A 38 24.89 10.16 -25.71
CA SER A 38 24.55 11.30 -26.57
C SER A 38 23.46 10.97 -27.59
N ASP A 39 23.37 9.72 -28.06
CA ASP A 39 22.29 9.26 -28.97
C ASP A 39 21.05 8.73 -28.24
N SER A 40 21.04 8.73 -26.90
CA SER A 40 19.98 8.18 -26.06
C SER A 40 19.15 9.23 -25.31
N THR A 41 19.09 10.46 -25.79
CA THR A 41 18.54 11.59 -25.02
C THR A 41 17.11 11.99 -25.39
N ILE A 42 16.70 11.81 -26.65
CA ILE A 42 15.36 12.17 -27.19
C ILE A 42 14.68 11.02 -27.94
N TYR A 43 15.24 9.81 -27.87
CA TYR A 43 14.76 8.64 -28.59
C TYR A 43 13.33 8.21 -28.21
N MET A 44 12.79 8.73 -27.11
CA MET A 44 11.40 8.52 -26.71
C MET A 44 10.42 9.13 -27.72
N ALA A 45 10.81 10.21 -28.43
CA ALA A 45 10.02 10.73 -29.54
C ALA A 45 9.91 9.70 -30.68
N TYR A 46 10.99 8.96 -30.95
CA TYR A 46 10.98 7.89 -31.95
C TYR A 46 10.06 6.72 -31.57
N TYR A 47 9.84 6.44 -30.28
CA TYR A 47 8.87 5.42 -29.86
C TYR A 47 7.47 5.67 -30.41
N THR A 48 7.05 6.94 -30.50
CA THR A 48 5.71 7.32 -30.97
C THR A 48 5.47 6.89 -32.42
N ILE A 49 6.52 6.84 -33.24
CA ILE A 49 6.43 6.56 -34.67
C ILE A 49 7.05 5.22 -35.10
N ALA A 50 7.83 4.57 -34.23
CA ALA A 50 8.54 3.33 -34.57
C ALA A 50 7.59 2.24 -35.09
N HIS A 51 6.42 2.07 -34.47
CA HIS A 51 5.44 1.06 -34.88
C HIS A 51 4.89 1.28 -36.29
N LEU A 52 4.98 2.49 -36.84
CA LEU A 52 4.57 2.86 -38.21
C LEU A 52 5.71 2.74 -39.23
N LEU A 53 6.95 2.77 -38.75
CA LEU A 53 8.16 2.69 -39.59
C LEU A 53 8.73 1.27 -39.65
N GLN A 54 9.07 0.67 -38.50
CA GLN A 54 9.73 -0.64 -38.42
C GLN A 54 8.78 -1.82 -38.13
N GLY A 55 7.51 -1.55 -37.78
CA GLY A 55 6.47 -2.58 -37.66
C GLY A 55 6.74 -3.71 -36.66
N GLY A 56 7.58 -3.45 -35.64
CA GLY A 56 7.94 -4.45 -34.62
C GLY A 56 9.17 -5.30 -34.93
N VAL A 57 9.80 -5.14 -36.11
CA VAL A 57 11.10 -5.76 -36.40
C VAL A 57 12.20 -4.90 -35.79
N LEU A 58 13.02 -5.50 -34.90
CA LEU A 58 13.95 -4.76 -34.04
C LEU A 58 15.08 -4.07 -34.81
N ASP A 59 15.59 -4.69 -35.87
CA ASP A 59 16.68 -4.14 -36.69
C ASP A 59 16.16 -3.30 -37.88
N GLY A 60 14.85 -3.15 -38.01
CA GLY A 60 14.22 -2.40 -39.09
C GLY A 60 14.28 -3.08 -40.46
N SER A 61 14.68 -4.35 -40.56
CA SER A 61 14.77 -5.08 -41.83
C SER A 61 13.42 -5.61 -42.36
N GLY A 62 12.35 -5.44 -41.58
CA GLY A 62 11.01 -5.92 -41.89
C GLY A 62 10.26 -5.08 -42.91
N ASN A 63 9.00 -5.43 -43.14
CA ASN A 63 8.11 -4.64 -43.98
C ASN A 63 7.73 -3.34 -43.26
N HIS A 64 7.99 -2.19 -43.89
CA HIS A 64 7.63 -0.87 -43.37
C HIS A 64 6.11 -0.67 -43.41
N PRO A 65 5.39 -0.52 -42.28
CA PRO A 65 3.92 -0.46 -42.28
C PRO A 65 3.32 0.69 -43.10
N LEU A 66 4.00 1.83 -43.17
CA LEU A 66 3.61 2.95 -44.03
C LEU A 66 4.31 2.97 -45.40
N GLY A 67 5.12 1.94 -45.71
CA GLY A 67 5.89 1.88 -46.95
C GLY A 67 6.95 2.98 -47.08
N ILE A 68 7.45 3.49 -45.95
CA ILE A 68 8.47 4.55 -45.91
C ILE A 68 9.83 3.91 -45.70
N ASP A 69 10.71 4.07 -46.68
CA ASP A 69 12.09 3.60 -46.61
C ASP A 69 12.95 4.54 -45.76
N ALA A 70 13.97 3.98 -45.09
CA ALA A 70 14.87 4.74 -44.22
C ALA A 70 15.53 5.94 -44.93
N GLY A 71 15.84 5.82 -46.23
CA GLY A 71 16.41 6.91 -47.02
C GLY A 71 15.46 8.09 -47.30
N GLN A 72 14.15 7.90 -47.11
CA GLN A 72 13.15 8.96 -47.28
C GLN A 72 12.98 9.82 -46.01
N MET A 73 13.53 9.38 -44.86
CA MET A 73 13.47 10.08 -43.59
C MET A 73 14.57 11.13 -43.50
N THR A 74 14.36 12.28 -44.13
CA THR A 74 15.27 13.43 -44.11
C THR A 74 15.04 14.31 -42.88
N ASP A 75 15.96 15.24 -42.63
CA ASP A 75 15.84 16.22 -41.53
C ASP A 75 14.50 16.97 -41.62
N THR A 76 14.12 17.48 -42.80
CA THR A 76 12.83 18.18 -43.00
C THR A 76 11.59 17.32 -42.76
N VAL A 77 11.70 16.00 -42.96
CA VAL A 77 10.63 15.05 -42.64
C VAL A 77 10.51 14.89 -41.12
N PHE A 78 11.64 14.74 -40.42
CA PHE A 78 11.64 14.71 -38.96
C PHE A 78 11.17 16.03 -38.35
N ASP A 79 11.58 17.17 -38.90
CA ASP A 79 11.14 18.50 -38.44
C ASP A 79 9.62 18.63 -38.49
N TYR A 80 8.99 18.16 -39.58
CA TYR A 80 7.53 18.18 -39.67
C TYR A 80 6.87 17.23 -38.67
N ILE A 81 7.35 15.98 -38.56
CA ILE A 81 6.77 14.94 -37.69
C ILE A 81 6.86 15.35 -36.21
N PHE A 82 7.99 15.92 -35.80
CA PHE A 82 8.26 16.31 -34.41
C PHE A 82 7.89 17.77 -34.10
N ASP A 83 7.08 18.36 -34.96
CA ASP A 83 6.46 19.67 -34.78
C ASP A 83 7.44 20.84 -34.62
N LEU A 84 8.58 20.74 -35.32
CA LEU A 84 9.56 21.81 -35.53
C LEU A 84 9.25 22.61 -36.81
N ALA A 85 8.47 22.03 -37.73
CA ALA A 85 7.94 22.69 -38.92
C ALA A 85 6.42 22.56 -39.00
N SER A 86 5.74 23.66 -39.36
CA SER A 86 4.29 23.72 -39.49
C SER A 86 3.76 23.02 -40.74
N GLU A 87 4.50 23.12 -41.86
CA GLU A 87 4.11 22.57 -43.15
C GLU A 87 4.97 21.35 -43.53
N PRO A 88 4.40 20.35 -44.23
CA PRO A 88 5.16 19.20 -44.68
C PRO A 88 6.17 19.61 -45.77
N PRO A 89 7.32 18.93 -45.86
CA PRO A 89 8.29 19.14 -46.94
C PRO A 89 7.64 18.98 -48.32
N ALA A 90 7.76 20.02 -49.16
CA ALA A 90 7.09 20.08 -50.46
C ALA A 90 7.58 19.02 -51.47
N ASP A 91 8.81 18.54 -51.29
CA ASP A 91 9.51 17.57 -52.13
C ASP A 91 9.59 16.18 -51.50
N ALA A 92 8.90 15.93 -50.38
CA ALA A 92 8.93 14.63 -49.75
C ALA A 92 8.31 13.55 -50.64
N ALA A 93 9.07 12.45 -50.82
CA ALA A 93 8.61 11.25 -51.49
C ALA A 93 7.60 10.42 -50.66
N ILE A 94 7.23 10.91 -49.47
CA ILE A 94 6.32 10.26 -48.54
C ILE A 94 4.91 10.85 -48.71
N PRO A 95 3.85 10.02 -48.83
CA PRO A 95 2.48 10.51 -48.91
C PRO A 95 2.12 11.42 -47.73
N ARG A 96 1.41 12.52 -48.01
CA ARG A 96 0.99 13.49 -46.99
C ARG A 96 0.23 12.85 -45.84
N GLU A 97 -0.67 11.92 -46.15
CA GLU A 97 -1.44 11.18 -45.14
C GLU A 97 -0.53 10.39 -44.17
N SER A 98 0.54 9.78 -44.69
CA SER A 98 1.53 9.07 -43.86
C SER A 98 2.29 10.04 -42.95
N LEU A 99 2.70 11.20 -43.46
CA LEU A 99 3.36 12.24 -42.67
C LEU A 99 2.42 12.80 -41.57
N GLU A 100 1.17 13.09 -41.91
CA GLU A 100 0.15 13.57 -40.97
C GLU A 100 -0.14 12.52 -39.89
N ARG A 101 -0.15 11.23 -40.24
CA ARG A 101 -0.32 10.15 -39.28
C ARG A 101 0.86 10.05 -38.30
N LEU A 102 2.09 10.13 -38.80
CA LEU A 102 3.30 10.12 -37.95
C LEU A 102 3.30 11.32 -36.98
N LYS A 103 3.00 12.51 -37.49
CA LYS A 103 2.88 13.74 -36.68
C LYS A 103 1.77 13.62 -35.62
N ARG A 104 0.62 13.05 -35.98
CA ARG A 104 -0.50 12.81 -35.06
C ARG A 104 -0.11 11.87 -33.92
N GLU A 105 0.59 10.77 -34.21
CA GLU A 105 1.06 9.85 -33.14
C GLU A 105 2.00 10.58 -32.18
N PHE A 106 2.97 11.35 -32.70
CA PHE A 106 3.84 12.15 -31.85
C PHE A 106 3.05 13.13 -30.98
N ASN A 107 2.19 13.95 -31.58
CA ASN A 107 1.42 14.97 -30.87
C ASN A 107 0.38 14.39 -29.88
N TYR A 108 -0.01 13.12 -30.04
CA TYR A 108 -0.90 12.45 -29.10
C TYR A 108 -0.14 11.92 -27.87
N TRP A 109 1.03 11.32 -28.09
CA TRP A 109 1.78 10.63 -27.03
C TRP A 109 2.79 11.52 -26.28
N TYR A 110 3.24 12.63 -26.88
CA TYR A 110 4.16 13.57 -26.24
C TYR A 110 3.39 14.72 -25.54
N PRO A 111 3.91 15.26 -24.42
CA PRO A 111 5.23 15.03 -23.81
C PRO A 111 5.40 13.67 -23.14
N MET A 112 6.66 13.30 -22.84
CA MET A 112 6.95 12.11 -22.04
C MET A 112 6.49 12.32 -20.58
N SER A 113 5.37 11.71 -20.21
CA SER A 113 4.80 11.87 -18.87
C SER A 113 5.65 11.31 -17.74
N LEU A 114 6.32 10.16 -17.95
CA LEU A 114 7.12 9.53 -16.91
C LEU A 114 8.31 8.77 -17.48
N ARG A 115 9.48 9.01 -16.90
CA ARG A 115 10.70 8.23 -17.15
C ARG A 115 11.25 7.62 -15.87
N CYS A 116 11.29 6.29 -15.83
CA CYS A 116 11.85 5.54 -14.71
C CYS A 116 13.33 5.19 -14.95
N SER A 117 14.17 5.30 -13.93
CA SER A 117 15.58 4.91 -14.03
C SER A 117 16.29 4.68 -12.69
N GLY A 118 17.48 4.09 -12.74
CA GLY A 118 18.38 4.06 -11.59
C GLY A 118 18.97 5.44 -11.30
N LYS A 119 19.25 5.72 -10.02
CA LYS A 119 19.85 6.99 -9.56
C LYS A 119 21.21 7.31 -10.20
N ASP A 120 21.90 6.32 -10.74
CA ASP A 120 23.17 6.46 -11.44
C ASP A 120 23.06 7.24 -12.77
N LEU A 121 21.86 7.32 -13.35
CA LEU A 121 21.63 8.08 -14.59
C LEU A 121 21.28 9.55 -14.36
N ILE A 122 21.04 9.96 -13.10
CA ILE A 122 20.76 11.36 -12.74
C ILE A 122 21.85 12.30 -13.26
N PRO A 123 23.15 12.12 -12.92
CA PRO A 123 24.19 13.09 -13.29
C PRO A 123 24.60 13.06 -14.78
N ASN A 124 24.02 12.17 -15.60
CA ASN A 124 24.37 12.00 -17.00
C ASN A 124 23.12 11.96 -17.88
N HIS A 125 22.65 10.79 -18.32
CA HIS A 125 21.57 10.58 -19.27
C HIS A 125 20.31 11.39 -18.92
N LEU A 126 19.83 11.40 -17.66
CA LEU A 126 18.61 12.14 -17.32
C LEU A 126 18.82 13.66 -17.43
N THR A 127 20.01 14.15 -17.06
CA THR A 127 20.38 15.55 -17.24
C THR A 127 20.52 15.91 -18.73
N MET A 128 21.18 15.05 -19.51
CA MET A 128 21.35 15.23 -20.96
C MET A 128 20.01 15.14 -21.71
N CYS A 129 19.09 14.29 -21.24
CA CYS A 129 17.72 14.20 -21.74
C CYS A 129 17.03 15.56 -21.61
N LEU A 130 17.08 16.20 -20.43
CA LEU A 130 16.54 17.54 -20.23
C LEU A 130 17.18 18.59 -21.15
N TYR A 131 18.52 18.61 -21.24
CA TYR A 131 19.23 19.54 -22.12
C TYR A 131 18.82 19.39 -23.59
N ASN A 132 18.75 18.15 -24.10
CA ASN A 132 18.41 17.93 -25.51
C ASN A 132 16.93 18.22 -25.78
N HIS A 133 16.01 17.92 -24.86
CA HIS A 133 14.60 18.29 -25.04
C HIS A 133 14.44 19.82 -25.10
N ALA A 134 15.10 20.55 -24.20
CA ALA A 134 15.06 22.01 -24.19
C ALA A 134 15.72 22.62 -25.45
N ALA A 135 16.76 21.98 -26.01
CA ALA A 135 17.44 22.46 -27.19
C ALA A 135 16.68 22.17 -28.50
N ILE A 136 16.02 21.00 -28.60
CA ILE A 136 15.26 20.62 -29.81
C ILE A 136 13.91 21.32 -29.84
N TRP A 137 13.20 21.38 -28.70
CA TRP A 137 11.87 21.97 -28.56
C TRP A 137 11.93 23.26 -27.75
N GLU A 138 12.84 24.17 -28.08
CA GLU A 138 13.06 25.43 -27.35
C GLU A 138 11.78 26.28 -27.26
N ASP A 139 11.05 26.39 -28.38
CA ASP A 139 9.79 27.13 -28.47
C ASP A 139 8.55 26.31 -28.03
N ARG A 140 8.75 25.07 -27.58
CA ARG A 140 7.69 24.11 -27.20
C ARG A 140 7.94 23.47 -25.84
N PRO A 141 7.94 24.25 -24.75
CA PRO A 141 8.12 23.73 -23.40
C PRO A 141 7.02 22.75 -22.96
N ASP A 142 5.86 22.76 -23.63
CA ASP A 142 4.81 21.76 -23.47
C ASP A 142 5.22 20.35 -23.96
N LEU A 143 6.28 20.22 -24.75
CA LEU A 143 6.84 18.94 -25.19
C LEU A 143 8.00 18.45 -24.31
N TRP A 144 8.35 19.19 -23.24
CA TRP A 144 9.43 18.80 -22.34
C TRP A 144 9.00 17.67 -21.38
N PRO A 145 9.94 16.84 -20.87
CA PRO A 145 9.62 15.77 -19.94
C PRO A 145 8.86 16.24 -18.70
N GLU A 146 7.76 15.56 -18.35
CA GLU A 146 6.93 15.97 -17.21
C GLU A 146 7.46 15.43 -15.88
N ALA A 147 7.87 14.15 -15.83
CA ALA A 147 8.37 13.54 -14.60
C ALA A 147 9.48 12.50 -14.80
N PHE A 148 10.36 12.43 -13.81
CA PHE A 148 11.34 11.35 -13.63
C PHE A 148 11.10 10.65 -12.30
N PHE A 149 11.05 9.32 -12.32
CA PHE A 149 11.08 8.50 -11.11
C PHE A 149 12.40 7.74 -11.04
N THR A 150 13.12 7.89 -9.94
CA THR A 150 14.45 7.29 -9.79
C THR A 150 14.55 6.37 -8.60
N ASN A 151 15.03 5.15 -8.82
CA ASN A 151 15.23 4.14 -7.78
C ASN A 151 16.72 3.91 -7.47
N GLY A 152 17.02 3.35 -6.31
CA GLY A 152 18.37 2.88 -5.97
C GLY A 152 18.76 1.63 -6.75
N HIS A 153 20.01 1.19 -6.58
CA HIS A 153 20.45 -0.06 -7.18
C HIS A 153 19.79 -1.26 -6.49
N VAL A 154 19.53 -2.31 -7.27
CA VAL A 154 19.01 -3.57 -6.72
C VAL A 154 20.16 -4.36 -6.09
N MET A 155 19.94 -4.79 -4.85
CA MET A 155 20.74 -5.78 -4.14
C MET A 155 20.02 -7.13 -4.17
N VAL A 156 20.75 -8.22 -3.94
CA VAL A 156 20.18 -9.56 -3.80
C VAL A 156 20.61 -10.12 -2.45
N ASP A 157 19.63 -10.49 -1.62
CA ASP A 157 19.83 -11.01 -0.27
C ASP A 157 20.76 -10.12 0.58
N ASP A 158 20.50 -8.80 0.55
CA ASP A 158 21.27 -7.75 1.26
C ASP A 158 22.73 -7.60 0.78
N GLU A 159 23.10 -8.23 -0.34
CA GLU A 159 24.42 -8.11 -0.95
C GLU A 159 24.40 -7.42 -2.32
N LYS A 160 25.50 -6.74 -2.66
CA LYS A 160 25.71 -6.22 -4.01
C LYS A 160 25.80 -7.39 -4.99
N MET A 161 24.97 -7.37 -6.03
CA MET A 161 25.00 -8.38 -7.09
C MET A 161 26.36 -8.44 -7.77
N SER A 162 26.94 -9.63 -7.82
CA SER A 162 28.19 -9.89 -8.52
C SER A 162 28.22 -11.30 -9.11
N LYS A 163 28.53 -11.39 -10.41
CA LYS A 163 28.76 -12.69 -11.08
C LYS A 163 29.88 -13.49 -10.39
N SER A 164 30.93 -12.83 -9.91
CA SER A 164 32.06 -13.50 -9.27
C SER A 164 31.75 -14.07 -7.89
N ARG A 165 30.73 -13.54 -7.19
CA ARG A 165 30.29 -14.03 -5.88
C ARG A 165 29.18 -15.08 -5.98
N GLY A 166 28.71 -15.38 -7.20
CA GLY A 166 27.59 -16.29 -7.44
C GLY A 166 26.22 -15.74 -7.02
N ASN A 167 26.13 -14.52 -6.50
CA ASN A 167 24.90 -13.88 -6.04
C ASN A 167 24.27 -12.99 -7.14
N PHE A 168 24.14 -13.55 -8.35
CA PHE A 168 23.58 -12.88 -9.52
C PHE A 168 22.39 -13.66 -10.07
N LEU A 169 21.31 -12.96 -10.40
CA LEU A 169 20.12 -13.54 -11.03
C LEU A 169 19.83 -12.77 -12.31
N THR A 170 19.73 -13.48 -13.43
CA THR A 170 19.11 -12.91 -14.63
C THR A 170 17.58 -12.89 -14.47
N LEU A 171 16.91 -12.07 -15.27
CA LEU A 171 15.44 -12.07 -15.31
C LEU A 171 14.87 -13.45 -15.66
N ASP A 172 15.42 -14.12 -16.67
CA ASP A 172 15.00 -15.46 -17.08
C ASP A 172 15.20 -16.49 -15.96
N GLN A 173 16.31 -16.43 -15.23
CA GLN A 173 16.55 -17.29 -14.06
C GLN A 173 15.53 -17.03 -12.96
N ALA A 174 15.28 -15.76 -12.60
CA ALA A 174 14.31 -15.41 -11.58
C ALA A 174 12.89 -15.88 -11.95
N CYS A 175 12.46 -15.65 -13.20
CA CYS A 175 11.15 -16.11 -13.66
C CYS A 175 11.03 -17.64 -13.68
N LYS A 176 12.10 -18.39 -14.02
CA LYS A 176 12.09 -19.86 -13.99
C LYS A 176 12.11 -20.42 -12.57
N GLU A 177 12.83 -19.77 -11.67
CA GLU A 177 12.97 -20.21 -10.27
C GLU A 177 11.70 -19.90 -9.47
N PHE A 178 11.11 -18.71 -9.65
CA PHE A 178 10.01 -18.23 -8.80
C PHE A 178 8.67 -18.03 -9.51
N SER A 179 8.58 -18.18 -10.83
CA SER A 179 7.51 -17.64 -11.70
C SER A 179 7.62 -16.12 -11.90
N ALA A 180 6.96 -15.63 -12.96
CA ALA A 180 6.90 -14.20 -13.25
C ALA A 180 6.21 -13.41 -12.13
N ASP A 181 5.07 -13.89 -11.62
CA ASP A 181 4.27 -13.15 -10.65
C ASP A 181 4.90 -13.12 -9.25
N ALA A 182 5.46 -14.23 -8.78
CA ALA A 182 6.15 -14.21 -7.49
C ALA A 182 7.44 -13.35 -7.55
N THR A 183 8.13 -13.34 -8.70
CA THR A 183 9.26 -12.42 -8.94
C THR A 183 8.81 -10.97 -8.90
N ARG A 184 7.71 -10.62 -9.58
CA ARG A 184 7.15 -9.25 -9.58
C ARG A 184 6.67 -8.82 -8.20
N LEU A 185 6.05 -9.71 -7.43
CA LEU A 185 5.64 -9.44 -6.05
C LEU A 185 6.86 -9.13 -5.16
N ALA A 186 7.92 -9.94 -5.25
CA ALA A 186 9.16 -9.68 -4.52
C ALA A 186 9.87 -8.39 -4.98
N LEU A 187 9.78 -8.03 -6.26
CA LEU A 187 10.29 -6.75 -6.77
C LEU A 187 9.48 -5.55 -6.24
N ALA A 188 8.15 -5.68 -6.12
CA ALA A 188 7.31 -4.65 -5.53
C ALA A 188 7.58 -4.43 -4.03
N ASP A 189 8.01 -5.47 -3.29
CA ASP A 189 8.44 -5.33 -1.89
C ASP A 189 9.88 -4.81 -1.73
N ALA A 190 10.69 -4.85 -2.79
CA ALA A 190 12.14 -4.63 -2.70
C ALA A 190 12.53 -3.20 -2.30
N GLY A 191 11.74 -2.18 -2.69
CA GLY A 191 11.93 -0.79 -2.29
C GLY A 191 11.56 0.23 -3.36
N ASP A 192 11.00 1.36 -2.92
CA ASP A 192 10.33 2.37 -3.77
C ASP A 192 11.10 3.71 -3.87
N GLY A 193 12.38 3.76 -3.48
CA GLY A 193 13.10 5.04 -3.33
C GLY A 193 14.53 5.03 -3.86
N LEU A 194 15.25 6.11 -3.56
CA LEU A 194 16.66 6.29 -3.94
C LEU A 194 17.63 5.40 -3.13
N GLU A 195 17.17 4.87 -1.99
CA GLU A 195 17.90 3.83 -1.27
C GLU A 195 17.95 2.55 -2.09
N ASN A 196 18.99 1.74 -1.87
CA ASN A 196 19.13 0.51 -2.64
C ASN A 196 17.97 -0.44 -2.31
N ALA A 197 17.23 -0.85 -3.33
CA ALA A 197 16.21 -1.87 -3.21
C ALA A 197 16.88 -3.23 -2.93
N ASN A 198 16.17 -4.12 -2.24
CA ASN A 198 16.70 -5.45 -1.94
C ASN A 198 15.73 -6.55 -2.38
N PHE A 199 16.12 -7.28 -3.43
CA PHE A 199 15.43 -8.49 -3.84
C PHE A 199 15.85 -9.66 -2.95
N LYS A 200 14.92 -10.18 -2.16
CA LYS A 200 15.17 -11.33 -1.28
C LYS A 200 14.59 -12.59 -1.91
N ARG A 201 15.43 -13.61 -2.12
CA ARG A 201 14.97 -14.92 -2.63
C ARG A 201 13.94 -15.55 -1.71
N LYS A 202 14.10 -15.35 -0.40
CA LYS A 202 13.12 -15.80 0.60
C LYS A 202 11.75 -15.17 0.35
N THR A 203 11.67 -13.86 0.12
CA THR A 203 10.41 -13.18 -0.18
C THR A 203 9.78 -13.74 -1.46
N ALA A 204 10.56 -13.97 -2.51
CA ALA A 204 10.05 -14.58 -3.75
C ALA A 204 9.49 -15.99 -3.51
N ASN A 205 10.19 -16.85 -2.76
CA ASN A 205 9.69 -18.17 -2.39
C ASN A 205 8.43 -18.12 -1.52
N ASP A 206 8.40 -17.25 -0.51
CA ASP A 206 7.22 -17.06 0.34
C ASP A 206 6.02 -16.54 -0.50
N SER A 207 6.29 -15.77 -1.56
CA SER A 207 5.27 -15.26 -2.48
C SER A 207 4.63 -16.37 -3.31
N ILE A 208 5.40 -17.39 -3.74
CA ILE A 208 4.84 -18.58 -4.41
C ILE A 208 3.83 -19.24 -3.47
N LEU A 209 4.24 -19.53 -2.23
CA LEU A 209 3.37 -20.17 -1.25
C LEU A 209 2.13 -19.34 -0.97
N ALA A 210 2.27 -18.02 -0.83
CA ALA A 210 1.15 -17.12 -0.58
C ALA A 210 0.14 -17.10 -1.74
N LEU A 211 0.62 -16.99 -2.98
CA LEU A 211 -0.23 -17.01 -4.18
C LEU A 211 -0.93 -18.36 -4.34
N THR A 212 -0.21 -19.48 -4.22
CA THR A 212 -0.81 -20.82 -4.30
C THR A 212 -1.80 -21.10 -3.17
N THR A 213 -1.54 -20.64 -1.96
CA THR A 213 -2.48 -20.82 -0.84
C THR A 213 -3.75 -20.01 -1.06
N PHE A 214 -3.63 -18.79 -1.58
CA PHE A 214 -4.79 -17.98 -1.93
C PHE A 214 -5.59 -18.62 -3.06
N ASP A 215 -4.92 -19.07 -4.13
CA ASP A 215 -5.53 -19.72 -5.28
C ASP A 215 -6.36 -20.95 -4.89
N ASN A 216 -5.76 -21.87 -4.13
CA ASN A 216 -6.44 -23.05 -3.62
C ASN A 216 -7.65 -22.68 -2.75
N TRP A 217 -7.49 -21.71 -1.86
CA TRP A 217 -8.58 -21.25 -1.00
C TRP A 217 -9.71 -20.61 -1.80
N ALA A 218 -9.39 -19.72 -2.74
CA ALA A 218 -10.38 -19.05 -3.59
C ALA A 218 -11.13 -20.06 -4.46
N THR A 219 -10.41 -21.04 -5.03
CA THR A 219 -11.01 -22.15 -5.77
C THR A 219 -11.96 -22.95 -4.87
N GLU A 220 -11.50 -23.36 -3.69
CA GLU A 220 -12.30 -24.14 -2.75
C GLU A 220 -13.62 -23.44 -2.38
N VAL A 221 -13.56 -22.16 -1.98
CA VAL A 221 -14.76 -21.44 -1.50
C VAL A 221 -15.69 -21.00 -2.62
N MET A 222 -15.19 -20.79 -3.85
CA MET A 222 -16.00 -20.28 -4.96
C MET A 222 -16.56 -21.37 -5.87
N THR A 223 -15.86 -22.51 -5.99
CA THR A 223 -16.23 -23.56 -6.96
C THR A 223 -16.88 -24.78 -6.31
N SER A 224 -16.71 -24.99 -4.99
CA SER A 224 -17.37 -26.08 -4.27
C SER A 224 -18.74 -25.64 -3.72
N PRO A 225 -19.87 -26.20 -4.20
CA PRO A 225 -21.19 -25.87 -3.65
C PRO A 225 -21.31 -26.23 -2.16
N ALA A 226 -20.60 -27.28 -1.72
CA ALA A 226 -20.64 -27.73 -0.33
C ALA A 226 -19.89 -26.77 0.61
N GLU A 227 -18.77 -26.18 0.17
CA GLU A 227 -18.05 -25.18 0.97
C GLU A 227 -18.80 -23.85 0.97
N LEU A 228 -19.25 -23.39 -0.20
CA LEU A 228 -20.05 -22.18 -0.32
C LEU A 228 -21.35 -22.26 0.51
N ALA A 229 -21.94 -23.46 0.64
CA ALA A 229 -23.12 -23.69 1.48
C ALA A 229 -22.89 -23.40 2.97
N LYS A 230 -21.64 -23.46 3.47
CA LYS A 230 -21.28 -23.13 4.87
C LYS A 230 -21.27 -21.62 5.12
N GLU A 231 -21.12 -20.84 4.06
CA GLU A 231 -21.12 -19.38 4.12
C GLU A 231 -22.55 -18.85 4.25
N ARG A 232 -22.68 -17.71 4.93
CA ARG A 232 -23.94 -17.09 5.32
C ARG A 232 -24.51 -16.21 4.20
N GLU A 233 -25.84 -16.14 4.16
CA GLU A 233 -26.61 -15.19 3.35
C GLU A 233 -27.53 -14.31 4.22
N GLY A 234 -28.12 -13.29 3.62
CA GLY A 234 -29.12 -12.40 4.23
C GLY A 234 -28.55 -11.07 4.72
N GLU A 235 -29.19 -10.46 5.70
CA GLU A 235 -28.82 -9.12 6.18
C GLU A 235 -27.37 -9.06 6.71
N TYR A 236 -26.69 -7.94 6.46
CA TYR A 236 -25.32 -7.73 6.97
C TYR A 236 -25.33 -7.54 8.49
N THR A 237 -24.55 -8.37 9.18
CA THR A 237 -24.24 -8.21 10.60
C THR A 237 -23.33 -7.00 10.82
N PHE A 238 -23.13 -6.65 12.09
CA PHE A 238 -22.16 -5.62 12.47
C PHE A 238 -20.76 -5.89 11.91
N VAL A 239 -20.29 -7.14 11.99
CA VAL A 239 -18.95 -7.54 11.53
C VAL A 239 -18.84 -7.44 10.00
N ASP A 240 -19.90 -7.79 9.26
CA ASP A 240 -19.95 -7.69 7.80
C ASP A 240 -19.81 -6.24 7.33
N LYS A 241 -20.54 -5.33 7.98
CA LYS A 241 -20.44 -3.88 7.71
C LYS A 241 -19.04 -3.37 8.00
N CYS A 242 -18.42 -3.82 9.10
CA CYS A 242 -17.04 -3.46 9.42
C CYS A 242 -16.07 -3.97 8.35
N PHE A 243 -16.20 -5.23 7.92
CA PHE A 243 -15.35 -5.81 6.89
C PHE A 243 -15.46 -5.05 5.57
N ALA A 244 -16.67 -4.77 5.10
CA ALA A 244 -16.91 -3.99 3.87
C ALA A 244 -16.30 -2.58 3.95
N ASN A 245 -16.47 -1.90 5.08
CA ASN A 245 -15.90 -0.56 5.31
C ASN A 245 -14.37 -0.57 5.31
N GLU A 246 -13.75 -1.57 5.93
CA GLU A 246 -12.29 -1.71 5.96
C GLU A 246 -11.73 -2.11 4.59
N LEU A 247 -12.44 -2.93 3.83
CA LEU A 247 -12.08 -3.27 2.45
C LEU A 247 -12.05 -2.02 1.57
N ASN A 248 -13.05 -1.15 1.68
CA ASN A 248 -13.09 0.16 1.00
C ASN A 248 -11.88 1.03 1.34
N ARG A 249 -11.48 1.06 2.61
CA ARG A 249 -10.29 1.79 3.05
C ARG A 249 -9.04 1.23 2.39
N LEU A 250 -8.92 -0.10 2.27
CA LEU A 250 -7.76 -0.75 1.66
C LEU A 250 -7.70 -0.52 0.15
N ILE A 251 -8.84 -0.50 -0.56
CA ILE A 251 -8.90 -0.10 -1.98
C ILE A 251 -8.29 1.29 -2.17
N LYS A 252 -8.73 2.28 -1.39
CA LYS A 252 -8.20 3.66 -1.47
C LYS A 252 -6.73 3.75 -1.09
N LYS A 253 -6.29 2.96 -0.11
CA LYS A 253 -4.90 2.94 0.33
C LYS A 253 -3.98 2.32 -0.73
N SER A 254 -4.43 1.27 -1.42
CA SER A 254 -3.72 0.68 -2.55
C SER A 254 -3.62 1.67 -3.72
N ASP A 255 -4.72 2.34 -4.06
CA ASP A 255 -4.75 3.39 -5.08
C ASP A 255 -3.78 4.53 -4.78
N ALA A 256 -3.76 5.01 -3.54
CA ALA A 256 -2.82 6.04 -3.10
C ALA A 256 -1.35 5.58 -3.19
N GLY A 257 -1.08 4.29 -2.93
CA GLY A 257 0.24 3.69 -3.12
C GLY A 257 0.67 3.71 -4.59
N TYR A 258 -0.19 3.20 -5.49
CA TYR A 258 0.09 3.17 -6.93
C TYR A 258 0.23 4.59 -7.52
N SER A 259 -0.66 5.50 -7.16
CA SER A 259 -0.65 6.89 -7.62
C SER A 259 0.63 7.65 -7.22
N LYS A 260 1.24 7.29 -6.09
CA LYS A 260 2.52 7.84 -5.63
C LYS A 260 3.74 7.04 -6.09
N MET A 261 3.53 5.98 -6.87
CA MET A 261 4.55 4.99 -7.23
C MET A 261 5.25 4.31 -6.04
N MET A 262 4.55 4.22 -4.91
CA MET A 262 5.00 3.50 -3.71
C MET A 262 4.46 2.06 -3.79
N MET A 263 5.12 1.22 -4.59
CA MET A 263 4.68 -0.14 -4.89
C MET A 263 4.62 -1.02 -3.65
N ARG A 264 5.52 -0.84 -2.69
CA ARG A 264 5.51 -1.55 -1.41
C ARG A 264 4.32 -1.17 -0.55
N ASP A 265 3.92 0.10 -0.54
CA ASP A 265 2.73 0.55 0.17
C ASP A 265 1.45 0.03 -0.49
N ALA A 266 1.40 0.04 -1.83
CA ALA A 266 0.31 -0.54 -2.61
C ALA A 266 0.18 -2.04 -2.35
N LEU A 267 1.29 -2.78 -2.38
CA LEU A 267 1.36 -4.21 -2.07
C LEU A 267 0.94 -4.49 -0.61
N LYS A 268 1.42 -3.68 0.33
CA LYS A 268 1.04 -3.80 1.75
C LYS A 268 -0.47 -3.69 1.91
N ALA A 269 -1.09 -2.68 1.31
CA ALA A 269 -2.53 -2.49 1.41
C ALA A 269 -3.33 -3.57 0.64
N GLY A 270 -2.93 -3.85 -0.61
CA GLY A 270 -3.69 -4.66 -1.57
C GLY A 270 -3.52 -6.17 -1.42
N TRP A 271 -2.42 -6.60 -0.78
CA TRP A 271 -2.14 -8.00 -0.51
C TRP A 271 -2.18 -8.31 0.97
N PHE A 272 -1.20 -7.83 1.73
CA PHE A 272 -1.00 -8.24 3.12
C PHE A 272 -2.12 -7.77 4.07
N ASP A 273 -2.48 -6.48 4.03
CA ASP A 273 -3.52 -5.92 4.90
C ASP A 273 -4.91 -6.47 4.51
N MET A 274 -5.17 -6.71 3.22
CA MET A 274 -6.41 -7.34 2.75
C MET A 274 -6.55 -8.80 3.21
N GLN A 275 -5.48 -9.60 3.11
CA GLN A 275 -5.50 -10.98 3.63
C GLN A 275 -5.69 -11.02 5.15
N ASN A 276 -5.00 -10.14 5.88
CA ASN A 276 -5.20 -10.00 7.32
C ASN A 276 -6.65 -9.62 7.67
N LEU A 277 -7.27 -8.71 6.89
CA LEU A 277 -8.66 -8.32 7.08
C LEU A 277 -9.61 -9.51 6.87
N ARG A 278 -9.40 -10.31 5.81
CA ARG A 278 -10.14 -11.55 5.56
C ARG A 278 -9.99 -12.55 6.71
N ASP A 279 -8.77 -12.78 7.18
CA ASP A 279 -8.53 -13.76 8.24
C ASP A 279 -9.18 -13.35 9.56
N GLN A 280 -9.12 -12.05 9.88
CA GLN A 280 -9.83 -11.49 11.03
C GLN A 280 -11.35 -11.64 10.90
N TYR A 281 -11.88 -11.36 9.72
CA TYR A 281 -13.29 -11.51 9.43
C TYR A 281 -13.76 -12.96 9.61
N ARG A 282 -13.02 -13.91 9.00
CA ARG A 282 -13.26 -15.35 9.15
C ARG A 282 -13.24 -15.80 10.61
N VAL A 283 -12.29 -15.32 11.41
CA VAL A 283 -12.23 -15.65 12.85
C VAL A 283 -13.46 -15.11 13.58
N LEU A 284 -13.84 -13.86 13.33
CA LEU A 284 -14.99 -13.24 14.01
C LEU A 284 -16.33 -13.88 13.64
N THR A 285 -16.46 -14.40 12.42
CA THR A 285 -17.66 -15.11 11.96
C THR A 285 -17.63 -16.61 12.21
N ASP A 286 -16.61 -17.13 12.91
CA ASP A 286 -16.40 -18.57 13.14
C ASP A 286 -16.41 -19.39 11.85
N GLY A 287 -15.86 -18.79 10.78
CA GLY A 287 -15.79 -19.40 9.46
C GLY A 287 -17.04 -19.27 8.60
N SER A 288 -18.12 -18.66 9.07
CA SER A 288 -19.34 -18.42 8.27
C SER A 288 -19.44 -16.96 7.82
N MET A 289 -18.62 -16.61 6.83
CA MET A 289 -18.57 -15.29 6.20
C MET A 289 -19.78 -15.05 5.29
N HIS A 290 -20.07 -13.79 4.97
CA HIS A 290 -21.15 -13.44 4.06
C HIS A 290 -20.74 -13.69 2.60
N ARG A 291 -21.52 -14.46 1.84
CA ARG A 291 -21.20 -14.88 0.46
C ARG A 291 -20.87 -13.72 -0.47
N ASP A 292 -21.69 -12.66 -0.47
CA ASP A 292 -21.46 -11.51 -1.35
C ASP A 292 -20.19 -10.74 -1.01
N LEU A 293 -19.85 -10.64 0.29
CA LEU A 293 -18.64 -9.95 0.73
C LEU A 293 -17.40 -10.78 0.43
N LEU A 294 -17.50 -12.11 0.55
CA LEU A 294 -16.45 -13.02 0.15
C LEU A 294 -16.15 -12.92 -1.35
N ARG A 295 -17.20 -12.97 -2.19
CA ARG A 295 -17.07 -12.79 -3.65
C ARG A 295 -16.45 -11.43 -3.99
N ARG A 296 -16.97 -10.36 -3.38
CA ARG A 296 -16.46 -9.00 -3.56
C ARG A 296 -14.99 -8.89 -3.16
N TYR A 297 -14.60 -9.48 -2.03
CA TYR A 297 -13.22 -9.47 -1.56
C TYR A 297 -12.27 -10.13 -2.56
N ILE A 298 -12.62 -11.31 -3.08
CA ILE A 298 -11.78 -12.04 -4.05
C ILE A 298 -11.65 -11.21 -5.34
N GLU A 299 -12.75 -10.64 -5.82
CA GLU A 299 -12.76 -9.77 -7.01
C GLU A 299 -11.90 -8.51 -6.82
N VAL A 300 -12.08 -7.80 -5.71
CA VAL A 300 -11.30 -6.61 -5.37
C VAL A 300 -9.82 -6.94 -5.27
N GLN A 301 -9.46 -8.03 -4.58
CA GLN A 301 -8.06 -8.41 -4.42
C GLN A 301 -7.43 -8.80 -5.76
N ALA A 302 -8.15 -9.50 -6.64
CA ALA A 302 -7.67 -9.80 -7.98
C ALA A 302 -7.37 -8.52 -8.77
N LEU A 303 -8.32 -7.57 -8.81
CA LEU A 303 -8.18 -6.30 -9.55
C LEU A 303 -7.05 -5.42 -9.00
N VAL A 304 -6.98 -5.22 -7.68
CA VAL A 304 -5.93 -4.42 -7.03
C VAL A 304 -4.53 -4.99 -7.28
N MET A 305 -4.43 -6.29 -7.48
CA MET A 305 -3.15 -6.97 -7.70
C MET A 305 -2.73 -7.06 -9.18
N VAL A 306 -3.60 -6.70 -10.15
CA VAL A 306 -3.26 -6.73 -11.60
C VAL A 306 -1.92 -6.05 -11.92
N PRO A 307 -1.59 -4.86 -11.38
CA PRO A 307 -0.31 -4.21 -11.68
C PRO A 307 0.93 -5.00 -11.22
N ILE A 308 0.79 -5.86 -10.19
CA ILE A 308 1.91 -6.61 -9.60
C ILE A 308 1.91 -8.06 -10.10
N THR A 309 0.79 -8.77 -10.02
CA THR A 309 0.66 -10.19 -10.36
C THR A 309 -0.43 -10.41 -11.43
N PRO A 310 -0.24 -9.92 -12.67
CA PRO A 310 -1.29 -9.92 -13.68
C PRO A 310 -1.76 -11.32 -14.07
N HIS A 311 -0.88 -12.33 -14.15
CA HIS A 311 -1.28 -13.66 -14.62
C HIS A 311 -2.15 -14.39 -13.59
N PHE A 312 -1.75 -14.31 -12.32
CA PHE A 312 -2.52 -14.78 -11.18
C PHE A 312 -3.86 -14.04 -11.10
N SER A 313 -3.87 -12.71 -11.19
CA SER A 313 -5.11 -11.93 -11.15
C SER A 313 -6.06 -12.32 -12.29
N GLU A 314 -5.54 -12.57 -13.49
CA GLU A 314 -6.32 -13.01 -14.65
C GLU A 314 -6.92 -14.40 -14.43
N HIS A 315 -6.17 -15.32 -13.81
CA HIS A 315 -6.66 -16.64 -13.42
C HIS A 315 -7.79 -16.55 -12.39
N ILE A 316 -7.62 -15.76 -11.32
CA ILE A 316 -8.69 -15.55 -10.32
C ILE A 316 -9.93 -14.95 -10.99
N TRP A 317 -9.76 -13.94 -11.86
CA TRP A 317 -10.84 -13.25 -12.57
C TRP A 317 -11.64 -14.18 -13.50
N SER A 318 -10.93 -14.90 -14.37
CA SER A 318 -11.54 -15.69 -15.44
C SER A 318 -11.92 -17.09 -14.97
N ASP A 319 -10.99 -17.83 -14.37
CA ASP A 319 -11.15 -19.26 -14.12
C ASP A 319 -11.89 -19.54 -12.81
N ILE A 320 -11.75 -18.69 -11.79
CA ILE A 320 -12.40 -18.86 -10.49
C ILE A 320 -13.69 -18.06 -10.38
N LEU A 321 -13.66 -16.77 -10.75
CA LEU A 321 -14.83 -15.89 -10.64
C LEU A 321 -15.76 -15.94 -11.85
N HIS A 322 -15.30 -16.49 -12.98
CA HIS A 322 -16.02 -16.56 -14.25
C HIS A 322 -16.51 -15.19 -14.74
N LYS A 323 -15.66 -14.17 -14.58
CA LYS A 323 -15.93 -12.83 -15.08
C LYS A 323 -15.61 -12.74 -16.57
N GLU A 324 -16.36 -11.90 -17.28
CA GLU A 324 -16.14 -11.67 -18.70
C GLU A 324 -15.03 -10.63 -18.94
N GLY A 325 -14.36 -10.74 -20.09
CA GLY A 325 -13.25 -9.85 -20.47
C GLY A 325 -11.99 -10.07 -19.65
N LEU A 326 -10.94 -9.31 -19.95
CA LEU A 326 -9.66 -9.43 -19.25
C LEU A 326 -9.62 -8.56 -18.00
N ALA A 327 -9.00 -9.05 -16.93
CA ALA A 327 -8.81 -8.29 -15.68
C ALA A 327 -8.01 -7.00 -15.92
N VAL A 328 -7.00 -7.05 -16.79
CA VAL A 328 -6.17 -5.89 -17.17
C VAL A 328 -6.94 -4.79 -17.92
N GLN A 329 -8.14 -5.08 -18.43
CA GLN A 329 -9.00 -4.12 -19.12
C GLN A 329 -10.09 -3.52 -18.21
N GLN A 330 -10.17 -3.98 -16.95
CA GLN A 330 -11.18 -3.51 -16.03
C GLN A 330 -10.79 -2.18 -15.39
N LEU A 331 -11.81 -1.45 -14.94
CA LEU A 331 -11.62 -0.26 -14.13
C LEU A 331 -11.10 -0.63 -12.74
N TRP A 332 -10.43 0.32 -12.10
CA TRP A 332 -10.06 0.19 -10.69
C TRP A 332 -11.32 -0.06 -9.84
N PRO A 333 -11.29 -0.98 -8.84
CA PRO A 333 -12.49 -1.36 -8.11
C PRO A 333 -13.13 -0.18 -7.40
N GLU A 334 -14.44 -0.03 -7.60
CA GLU A 334 -15.22 1.03 -6.99
C GLU A 334 -15.46 0.81 -5.49
N VAL A 335 -15.51 1.92 -4.76
CA VAL A 335 -15.87 1.96 -3.35
C VAL A 335 -17.38 2.14 -3.25
N ASP A 336 -18.07 1.11 -2.76
CA ASP A 336 -19.54 1.04 -2.69
C ASP A 336 -20.18 2.01 -1.68
N ALA A 337 -19.41 2.47 -0.68
CA ALA A 337 -19.86 3.44 0.31
C ALA A 337 -18.70 4.31 0.82
N PRO A 338 -18.95 5.58 1.18
CA PRO A 338 -17.98 6.41 1.88
C PRO A 338 -17.45 5.70 3.14
N PHE A 339 -16.17 5.95 3.45
CA PHE A 339 -15.54 5.35 4.63
C PHE A 339 -16.19 5.88 5.91
N ASP A 340 -16.70 4.97 6.74
CA ASP A 340 -17.25 5.26 8.05
C ASP A 340 -16.15 5.13 9.12
N GLU A 341 -15.66 6.28 9.59
CA GLU A 341 -14.67 6.33 10.66
C GLU A 341 -15.17 5.75 11.99
N SER A 342 -16.44 5.96 12.32
CA SER A 342 -17.03 5.46 13.57
C SER A 342 -17.05 3.93 13.55
N LEU A 343 -17.48 3.33 12.44
CA LEU A 343 -17.52 1.89 12.28
C LEU A 343 -16.11 1.27 12.34
N SER A 344 -15.12 1.90 11.70
CA SER A 344 -13.71 1.48 11.80
C SER A 344 -13.19 1.53 13.25
N ARG A 345 -13.54 2.57 14.00
CA ARG A 345 -13.17 2.68 15.43
C ARG A 345 -13.84 1.59 16.27
N GLN A 346 -15.11 1.30 16.04
CA GLN A 346 -15.82 0.21 16.74
C GLN A 346 -15.18 -1.14 16.43
N TYR A 347 -14.82 -1.38 15.16
CA TYR A 347 -14.16 -2.62 14.73
C TYR A 347 -12.79 -2.82 15.41
N ASN A 348 -11.95 -1.79 15.37
CA ASN A 348 -10.63 -1.82 16.02
C ASN A 348 -10.74 -1.99 17.54
N MET A 349 -11.73 -1.34 18.16
CA MET A 349 -12.00 -1.48 19.60
C MET A 349 -12.43 -2.91 19.95
N LEU A 350 -13.36 -3.49 19.19
CA LEU A 350 -13.79 -4.88 19.38
C LEU A 350 -12.62 -5.85 19.29
N GLN A 351 -11.79 -5.74 18.25
CA GLN A 351 -10.61 -6.58 18.05
C GLN A 351 -9.60 -6.44 19.20
N SER A 352 -9.31 -5.21 19.60
CA SER A 352 -8.40 -4.91 20.71
C SER A 352 -8.92 -5.48 22.04
N ASN A 353 -10.21 -5.28 22.32
CA ASN A 353 -10.86 -5.81 23.52
C ASN A 353 -10.87 -7.34 23.53
N LEU A 354 -11.24 -8.00 22.42
CA LEU A 354 -11.19 -9.46 22.30
C LEU A 354 -9.78 -10.02 22.55
N ARG A 355 -8.75 -9.37 21.99
CA ARG A 355 -7.36 -9.74 22.25
C ARG A 355 -7.02 -9.61 23.74
N GLY A 356 -7.40 -8.50 24.37
CA GLY A 356 -7.23 -8.27 25.80
C GLY A 356 -7.95 -9.32 26.64
N PHE A 357 -9.19 -9.65 26.29
CA PHE A 357 -10.03 -10.61 27.00
C PHE A 357 -9.46 -12.02 26.92
N ARG A 358 -8.97 -12.45 25.74
CA ARG A 358 -8.28 -13.74 25.58
C ARG A 358 -7.02 -13.84 26.43
N LEU A 359 -6.22 -12.75 26.50
CA LEU A 359 -5.04 -12.71 27.36
C LEU A 359 -5.41 -12.81 28.84
N GLU A 360 -6.50 -12.16 29.25
CA GLU A 360 -7.01 -12.24 30.61
C GLU A 360 -7.59 -13.61 30.96
N LEU A 361 -8.26 -14.27 30.01
CA LEU A 361 -8.69 -15.65 30.17
C LEU A 361 -7.49 -16.58 30.34
N GLN A 362 -6.45 -16.41 29.53
CA GLN A 362 -5.21 -17.16 29.66
C GLN A 362 -4.58 -16.98 31.04
N LYS A 363 -4.51 -15.73 31.55
CA LYS A 363 -4.01 -15.45 32.91
C LYS A 363 -4.89 -16.06 33.99
N HIS A 364 -6.22 -16.04 33.82
CA HIS A 364 -7.15 -16.69 34.75
C HIS A 364 -6.91 -18.20 34.82
N MET A 365 -6.59 -18.82 33.69
CA MET A 365 -6.31 -20.25 33.56
C MET A 365 -4.86 -20.64 33.87
N GLN A 366 -3.98 -19.71 34.26
CA GLN A 366 -2.61 -20.04 34.61
C GLN A 366 -2.52 -20.72 36.00
N PRO A 367 -1.81 -21.85 36.13
CA PRO A 367 -1.63 -22.53 37.40
C PRO A 367 -0.80 -21.67 38.37
N LYS A 368 -1.29 -21.51 39.60
CA LYS A 368 -0.58 -20.77 40.65
C LYS A 368 0.52 -21.65 41.25
N LYS A 369 1.72 -21.06 41.48
CA LYS A 369 2.90 -21.77 42.06
C LYS A 369 2.62 -22.48 43.39
N LYS A 370 1.65 -21.99 44.19
CA LYS A 370 1.11 -22.64 45.40
C LYS A 370 -0.38 -22.31 45.47
N GLY A 371 -1.23 -23.22 45.02
CA GLY A 371 -2.68 -23.05 45.05
C GLY A 371 -3.41 -24.19 44.34
N PRO A 372 -4.75 -24.27 44.50
CA PRO A 372 -5.57 -25.21 43.76
C PRO A 372 -5.45 -24.97 42.26
N ALA A 373 -5.75 -26.01 41.46
CA ALA A 373 -5.83 -25.90 40.02
C ALA A 373 -6.81 -24.78 39.61
N PRO A 374 -6.51 -24.01 38.56
CA PRO A 374 -7.41 -22.97 38.10
C PRO A 374 -8.73 -23.59 37.63
N VAL A 375 -9.84 -23.06 38.15
CA VAL A 375 -11.19 -23.47 37.78
C VAL A 375 -11.55 -22.79 36.47
N PRO A 376 -12.00 -23.53 35.43
CA PRO A 376 -12.50 -22.92 34.21
C PRO A 376 -13.66 -21.95 34.49
N PRO A 377 -13.62 -20.72 34.00
CA PRO A 377 -14.71 -19.78 34.22
C PRO A 377 -15.94 -20.18 33.39
N THR A 378 -17.12 -19.98 33.97
CA THR A 378 -18.39 -20.19 33.29
C THR A 378 -18.91 -18.90 32.68
N ASP A 379 -18.76 -17.78 33.39
CA ASP A 379 -19.36 -16.49 33.07
C ASP A 379 -18.30 -15.38 33.10
N ALA A 380 -18.63 -14.22 32.55
CA ALA A 380 -17.79 -13.04 32.63
C ALA A 380 -18.60 -11.74 32.76
N VAL A 381 -18.01 -10.74 33.40
CA VAL A 381 -18.53 -9.36 33.40
C VAL A 381 -17.52 -8.43 32.73
N ILE A 382 -17.98 -7.67 31.76
CA ILE A 382 -17.24 -6.61 31.08
C ILE A 382 -17.62 -5.27 31.71
N TYR A 383 -16.63 -4.58 32.28
CA TYR A 383 -16.79 -3.24 32.84
C TYR A 383 -16.37 -2.18 31.84
N VAL A 384 -17.30 -1.28 31.51
CA VAL A 384 -17.09 -0.14 30.61
C VAL A 384 -16.85 1.12 31.42
N THR A 385 -15.74 1.79 31.17
CA THR A 385 -15.40 3.06 31.82
C THR A 385 -15.87 4.20 30.93
N LYS A 386 -16.91 4.95 31.34
CA LYS A 386 -17.51 6.02 30.51
C LYS A 386 -16.63 7.26 30.38
N GLU A 387 -15.85 7.59 31.42
CA GLU A 387 -15.05 8.80 31.45
C GLU A 387 -13.59 8.51 31.79
N TYR A 388 -12.68 9.22 31.13
CA TYR A 388 -11.28 9.26 31.53
C TYR A 388 -11.13 9.86 32.93
N LYS A 389 -10.09 9.46 33.67
CA LYS A 389 -9.76 10.05 34.98
C LYS A 389 -9.46 11.56 34.82
N PRO A 390 -9.71 12.40 35.84
CA PRO A 390 -9.54 13.86 35.72
C PRO A 390 -8.19 14.31 35.15
N PHE A 391 -7.08 13.70 35.59
CA PHE A 391 -5.75 14.00 35.07
C PHE A 391 -5.59 13.59 33.59
N GLN A 392 -6.20 12.49 33.17
CA GLN A 392 -6.18 12.03 31.77
C GLN A 392 -6.98 12.97 30.88
N GLN A 393 -8.17 13.40 31.31
CA GLN A 393 -8.96 14.40 30.59
C GLN A 393 -8.15 15.69 30.40
N THR A 394 -7.44 16.12 31.45
CA THR A 394 -6.55 17.29 31.39
C THR A 394 -5.43 17.08 30.37
N CYS A 395 -4.78 15.91 30.37
CA CYS A 395 -3.75 15.58 29.39
C CYS A 395 -4.30 15.60 27.96
N LEU A 396 -5.45 14.95 27.71
CA LEU A 396 -6.05 14.85 26.38
C LEU A 396 -6.45 16.22 25.83
N LYS A 397 -7.04 17.09 26.67
CA LYS A 397 -7.34 18.49 26.31
C LYS A 397 -6.08 19.22 25.85
N VAL A 398 -5.01 19.17 26.64
CA VAL A 398 -3.74 19.83 26.29
C VAL A 398 -3.11 19.23 25.03
N LEU A 399 -3.12 17.90 24.89
CA LEU A 399 -2.59 17.24 23.70
C LEU A 399 -3.39 17.53 22.44
N SER A 400 -4.70 17.81 22.55
CA SER A 400 -5.54 18.16 21.39
C SER A 400 -5.15 19.47 20.70
N GLU A 401 -4.39 20.31 21.40
CA GLU A 401 -3.81 21.56 20.87
C GLU A 401 -2.52 21.31 20.07
N VAL A 402 -1.94 20.11 20.13
CA VAL A 402 -0.72 19.76 19.40
C VAL A 402 -1.04 19.57 17.93
N GLU A 403 -0.29 20.27 17.08
CA GLU A 403 -0.37 20.11 15.63
C GLU A 403 0.29 18.80 15.18
N LEU A 404 -0.40 18.07 14.31
CA LEU A 404 0.04 16.77 13.79
C LEU A 404 0.24 16.85 12.28
N ASP A 405 1.21 16.11 11.77
CA ASP A 405 1.45 15.92 10.34
C ASP A 405 0.54 14.84 9.73
N GLU A 406 0.73 14.58 8.43
CA GLU A 406 -0.01 13.56 7.67
C GLU A 406 0.19 12.12 8.18
N ASN A 407 1.23 11.88 8.98
CA ASN A 407 1.54 10.58 9.60
C ASN A 407 1.05 10.51 11.05
N ASN A 408 0.24 11.48 11.50
CA ASN A 408 -0.20 11.64 12.89
C ASN A 408 0.94 11.84 13.89
N GLU A 409 2.09 12.34 13.44
CA GLU A 409 3.21 12.68 14.31
C GLU A 409 3.20 14.18 14.67
N PRO A 410 3.60 14.56 15.89
CA PRO A 410 3.70 15.97 16.27
C PRO A 410 4.68 16.73 15.39
N VAL A 411 4.24 17.86 14.83
CA VAL A 411 5.09 18.73 14.01
C VAL A 411 6.29 19.23 14.82
N ASP A 412 6.08 19.67 16.07
CA ASP A 412 7.16 19.91 17.03
C ASP A 412 7.54 18.61 17.75
N LYS A 413 8.66 17.99 17.36
CA LYS A 413 9.18 16.79 18.02
C LYS A 413 9.56 17.01 19.49
N LYS A 414 9.71 18.26 19.94
CA LYS A 414 10.00 18.63 21.33
C LYS A 414 8.77 19.15 22.10
N PHE A 415 7.55 18.98 21.55
CA PHE A 415 6.31 19.45 22.18
C PHE A 415 6.15 18.98 23.64
N MET A 416 6.63 17.78 23.99
CA MET A 416 6.57 17.27 25.36
C MET A 416 7.31 18.17 26.37
N GLY A 417 8.45 18.73 25.97
CA GLY A 417 9.27 19.60 26.78
C GLY A 417 8.85 21.06 26.69
N ASN A 418 8.68 21.55 25.46
CA ASN A 418 8.46 22.98 25.19
C ASN A 418 7.01 23.43 25.45
N PHE A 419 6.05 22.51 25.35
CA PHE A 419 4.63 22.83 25.42
C PHE A 419 3.94 22.06 26.55
N PHE A 420 3.91 20.72 26.48
CA PHE A 420 3.08 19.91 27.39
C PHE A 420 3.47 20.05 28.87
N LYS A 421 4.76 19.92 29.19
CA LYS A 421 5.26 20.01 30.58
C LYS A 421 5.00 21.37 31.23
N ASP A 422 5.05 22.42 30.43
CA ASP A 422 4.97 23.81 30.90
C ASP A 422 3.57 24.41 30.80
N HIS A 423 2.61 23.69 30.20
CA HIS A 423 1.22 24.10 30.06
C HIS A 423 0.56 24.38 31.44
N PRO A 424 -0.19 25.49 31.60
CA PRO A 424 -0.79 25.88 32.88
C PRO A 424 -1.64 24.77 33.52
N LEU A 425 -2.46 24.08 32.72
CA LEU A 425 -3.30 22.98 33.21
C LEU A 425 -2.50 21.78 33.72
N ILE A 426 -1.34 21.48 33.12
CA ILE A 426 -0.46 20.38 33.56
C ILE A 426 0.34 20.78 34.80
N LYS A 427 0.73 22.06 34.91
CA LYS A 427 1.39 22.60 36.10
C LYS A 427 0.48 22.65 37.33
N ALA A 428 -0.81 22.85 37.13
CA ALA A 428 -1.82 22.89 38.20
C ALA A 428 -2.15 21.49 38.78
N LEU A 429 -1.77 20.39 38.11
CA LEU A 429 -2.02 19.04 38.61
C LEU A 429 -1.24 18.75 39.91
N PRO A 430 -1.82 17.99 40.86
CA PRO A 430 -1.11 17.49 42.04
C PRO A 430 0.16 16.73 41.66
N LYS A 431 1.18 16.76 42.54
CA LYS A 431 2.51 16.16 42.29
C LYS A 431 2.43 14.70 41.80
N GLN A 432 1.52 13.91 42.36
CA GLN A 432 1.32 12.50 42.00
C GLN A 432 0.71 12.35 40.59
N GLU A 433 -0.33 13.14 40.28
CA GLU A 433 -0.98 13.12 38.96
C GLU A 433 -0.08 13.68 37.87
N LYS A 434 0.75 14.68 38.16
CA LYS A 434 1.78 15.17 37.24
C LYS A 434 2.75 14.06 36.83
N GLY A 435 3.15 13.21 37.78
CA GLY A 435 3.97 12.03 37.48
C GLY A 435 3.26 11.01 36.58
N MET A 436 1.95 10.83 36.73
CA MET A 436 1.14 9.97 35.85
C MET A 436 0.93 10.60 34.47
N ALA A 437 0.68 11.90 34.39
CA ALA A 437 0.54 12.67 33.16
C ALA A 437 1.79 12.55 32.27
N MET A 438 2.98 12.68 32.88
CA MET A 438 4.26 12.55 32.17
C MET A 438 4.53 11.13 31.62
N LYS A 439 3.81 10.11 32.09
CA LYS A 439 3.85 8.75 31.53
C LYS A 439 2.73 8.52 30.52
N PHE A 440 1.53 9.03 30.81
CA PHE A 440 0.35 8.86 29.98
C PHE A 440 0.48 9.56 28.63
N ALA A 441 0.87 10.83 28.61
CA ALA A 441 0.94 11.63 27.39
C ALA A 441 1.86 11.05 26.30
N PRO A 442 3.15 10.73 26.56
CA PRO A 442 4.01 10.19 25.51
C PRO A 442 3.55 8.81 25.06
N PHE A 443 3.06 7.97 25.98
CA PHE A 443 2.49 6.67 25.63
C PHE A 443 1.27 6.82 24.71
N HIS A 444 0.32 7.69 25.06
CA HIS A 444 -0.90 7.92 24.28
C HIS A 444 -0.59 8.49 22.89
N MET A 445 0.38 9.40 22.80
CA MET A 445 0.82 9.96 21.51
C MET A 445 1.47 8.90 20.60
N GLN A 446 2.36 8.07 21.16
CA GLN A 446 3.10 7.05 20.39
C GLN A 446 2.25 5.82 20.01
N THR A 447 1.15 5.57 20.72
CA THR A 447 0.32 4.38 20.52
C THR A 447 -1.04 4.73 19.91
N GLU A 448 -1.86 5.50 20.61
CA GLU A 448 -3.23 5.80 20.22
C GLU A 448 -3.28 6.86 19.12
N VAL A 449 -2.56 7.98 19.26
CA VAL A 449 -2.57 9.05 18.24
C VAL A 449 -1.88 8.61 16.96
N LYS A 450 -0.76 7.89 17.05
CA LYS A 450 -0.08 7.35 15.87
C LYS A 450 -0.98 6.46 15.01
N THR A 451 -1.94 5.76 15.62
CA THR A 451 -2.85 4.85 14.91
C THR A 451 -4.19 5.47 14.54
N LYS A 452 -4.75 6.34 15.39
CA LYS A 452 -6.11 6.90 15.24
C LYS A 452 -6.12 8.39 14.90
N GLY A 453 -4.96 9.05 14.88
CA GLY A 453 -4.84 10.50 14.70
C GLY A 453 -5.49 11.31 15.82
N LYS A 454 -5.94 12.52 15.50
CA LYS A 454 -6.58 13.45 16.45
C LYS A 454 -7.79 12.86 17.16
N ALA A 455 -8.45 11.88 16.56
CA ALA A 455 -9.57 11.16 17.17
C ALA A 455 -9.24 10.52 18.52
N ALA A 456 -8.00 10.06 18.72
CA ALA A 456 -7.57 9.48 19.99
C ALA A 456 -7.51 10.51 21.13
N LEU A 457 -7.57 11.80 20.82
CA LEU A 457 -7.53 12.89 21.81
C LEU A 457 -8.93 13.31 22.26
N ALA A 458 -9.99 12.72 21.68
CA ALA A 458 -11.35 12.95 22.11
C ALA A 458 -11.58 12.41 23.53
N LEU A 459 -12.33 13.17 24.33
CA LEU A 459 -12.70 12.79 25.70
C LEU A 459 -13.80 11.72 25.74
N THR A 460 -14.57 11.63 24.66
CA THR A 460 -15.70 10.72 24.50
C THR A 460 -15.57 9.95 23.19
N LEU A 461 -16.06 8.71 23.19
CA LEU A 461 -16.16 7.93 21.96
C LEU A 461 -17.29 8.47 21.07
N PRO A 462 -17.19 8.34 19.74
CA PRO A 462 -18.24 8.78 18.82
C PRO A 462 -19.46 7.84 18.79
N PHE A 463 -19.49 6.83 19.65
CA PHE A 463 -20.55 5.82 19.78
C PHE A 463 -20.65 5.37 21.24
N ASP A 464 -21.77 4.72 21.57
CA ASP A 464 -22.01 4.12 22.88
C ASP A 464 -21.27 2.78 23.01
N GLU A 465 -20.16 2.76 23.77
CA GLU A 465 -19.35 1.56 24.00
C GLU A 465 -20.11 0.47 24.75
N THR A 466 -20.95 0.83 25.73
CA THR A 466 -21.74 -0.13 26.50
C THR A 466 -22.73 -0.84 25.60
N LYS A 467 -23.50 -0.08 24.82
CA LYS A 467 -24.45 -0.64 23.86
C LYS A 467 -23.75 -1.49 22.80
N MET A 468 -22.62 -1.01 22.26
CA MET A 468 -21.86 -1.75 21.26
C MET A 468 -21.39 -3.11 21.79
N LEU A 469 -20.83 -3.16 23.00
CA LEU A 469 -20.39 -4.42 23.61
C LEU A 469 -21.57 -5.34 23.97
N GLU A 470 -22.70 -4.76 24.40
CA GLU A 470 -23.93 -5.52 24.68
C GLU A 470 -24.48 -6.16 23.40
N ASP A 471 -24.56 -5.41 22.30
CA ASP A 471 -24.98 -5.91 20.99
C ASP A 471 -24.05 -7.02 20.47
N GLN A 472 -22.77 -6.99 20.85
CA GLN A 472 -21.75 -7.98 20.45
C GLN A 472 -21.46 -9.06 21.51
N LYS A 473 -22.19 -9.11 22.62
CA LYS A 473 -21.89 -10.06 23.72
C LYS A 473 -21.94 -11.52 23.30
N GLY A 474 -22.84 -11.87 22.37
CA GLY A 474 -22.95 -13.22 21.81
C GLY A 474 -21.70 -13.64 21.06
N LEU A 475 -21.13 -12.72 20.26
CA LEU A 475 -19.85 -12.91 19.59
C LEU A 475 -18.71 -13.03 20.61
N ILE A 476 -18.64 -12.15 21.60
CA ILE A 476 -17.59 -12.16 22.63
C ILE A 476 -17.61 -13.47 23.42
N LYS A 477 -18.80 -13.91 23.87
CA LYS A 477 -19.02 -15.19 24.56
C LYS A 477 -18.47 -16.35 23.73
N LYS A 478 -18.85 -16.43 22.45
CA LYS A 478 -18.41 -17.48 21.54
C LYS A 478 -16.89 -17.48 21.35
N GLN A 479 -16.29 -16.31 21.14
CA GLN A 479 -14.84 -16.13 20.95
C GLN A 479 -14.00 -16.47 22.19
N LEU A 480 -14.59 -16.38 23.38
CA LEU A 480 -13.94 -16.74 24.65
C LEU A 480 -14.26 -18.19 25.09
N GLY A 481 -15.15 -18.90 24.39
CA GLY A 481 -15.53 -20.27 24.73
C GLY A 481 -16.26 -20.40 26.07
N LEU A 482 -16.96 -19.36 26.51
CA LEU A 482 -17.65 -19.36 27.81
C LEU A 482 -19.01 -20.05 27.70
N PRO A 483 -19.34 -21.01 28.59
CA PRO A 483 -20.65 -21.69 28.57
C PRO A 483 -21.79 -20.81 29.12
N GLY A 484 -21.50 -20.01 30.16
CA GLY A 484 -22.43 -19.12 30.86
C GLY A 484 -22.57 -17.75 30.19
N ASP A 485 -23.03 -16.74 30.91
CA ASP A 485 -23.37 -15.43 30.33
C ASP A 485 -22.17 -14.46 30.31
N VAL A 486 -22.28 -13.44 29.45
CA VAL A 486 -21.38 -12.28 29.43
C VAL A 486 -22.21 -11.04 29.68
N GLU A 487 -22.04 -10.44 30.85
CA GLU A 487 -22.72 -9.21 31.25
C GLU A 487 -21.86 -7.98 30.91
N VAL A 488 -22.48 -6.89 30.47
CA VAL A 488 -21.82 -5.58 30.32
C VAL A 488 -22.35 -4.63 31.39
N LYS A 489 -21.45 -4.04 32.19
CA LYS A 489 -21.79 -3.13 33.30
C LYS A 489 -20.95 -1.87 33.26
N ASP A 490 -21.46 -0.80 33.88
CA ASP A 490 -20.67 0.40 34.13
C ASP A 490 -19.57 0.09 35.16
N ALA A 491 -18.34 0.54 34.91
CA ALA A 491 -17.24 0.39 35.85
C ALA A 491 -17.47 1.10 37.19
N ALA A 492 -18.38 2.08 37.24
CA ALA A 492 -18.78 2.77 38.48
C ALA A 492 -19.72 1.93 39.37
N GLU A 493 -20.38 0.90 38.83
CA GLU A 493 -21.27 0.04 39.61
C GLU A 493 -20.50 -0.83 40.61
N GLU A 494 -21.15 -1.17 41.73
CA GLU A 494 -20.62 -2.16 42.67
C GLU A 494 -20.54 -3.54 42.01
N SER A 495 -19.45 -4.25 42.28
CA SER A 495 -19.20 -5.56 41.72
C SER A 495 -18.90 -6.57 42.82
N SER A 496 -19.71 -7.62 42.89
CA SER A 496 -19.50 -8.77 43.77
C SER A 496 -18.42 -9.74 43.26
N VAL A 497 -18.08 -9.67 41.96
CA VAL A 497 -17.14 -10.59 41.30
C VAL A 497 -15.73 -10.00 41.14
N ASP A 498 -15.59 -8.68 41.07
CA ASP A 498 -14.29 -7.99 40.91
C ASP A 498 -13.59 -7.73 42.25
N LYS A 499 -13.11 -8.80 42.88
CA LYS A 499 -12.45 -8.76 44.20
C LYS A 499 -11.18 -7.91 44.26
N ASN A 500 -10.52 -7.67 43.11
CA ASN A 500 -9.25 -6.94 43.02
C ASN A 500 -9.42 -5.52 42.47
N ASN A 501 -10.66 -5.05 42.31
CA ASN A 501 -10.97 -3.75 41.72
C ASN A 501 -10.28 -3.50 40.37
N ARG A 502 -10.25 -4.54 39.51
CA ARG A 502 -9.65 -4.48 38.18
C ARG A 502 -10.34 -3.47 37.29
N ARG A 503 -11.65 -3.24 37.47
CA ARG A 503 -12.41 -2.25 36.70
C ARG A 503 -11.82 -0.84 36.78
N ALA A 504 -11.12 -0.49 37.87
CA ALA A 504 -10.44 0.79 38.02
C ALA A 504 -9.23 1.01 37.08
N THR A 505 -8.76 -0.04 36.38
CA THR A 505 -7.72 0.09 35.35
C THR A 505 -8.28 0.34 33.96
N GLY A 506 -9.60 0.31 33.79
CA GLY A 506 -10.28 0.61 32.53
C GLY A 506 -10.14 2.07 32.12
N ALA A 507 -10.45 2.33 30.86
CA ALA A 507 -10.59 3.65 30.26
C ALA A 507 -11.58 3.55 29.08
N PRO A 508 -12.17 4.67 28.61
CA PRO A 508 -12.97 4.67 27.40
C PRO A 508 -12.26 3.97 26.23
N GLY A 509 -12.93 3.02 25.59
CA GLY A 509 -12.41 2.18 24.51
C GLY A 509 -11.47 1.06 24.94
N ARG A 510 -11.32 0.84 26.26
CA ARG A 510 -10.50 -0.21 26.89
C ARG A 510 -11.27 -0.83 28.05
N ALA A 511 -12.31 -1.57 27.72
CA ALA A 511 -13.12 -2.30 28.68
C ALA A 511 -12.29 -3.35 29.44
N VAL A 512 -12.68 -3.64 30.68
CA VAL A 512 -12.02 -4.63 31.54
C VAL A 512 -12.95 -5.82 31.73
N ILE A 513 -12.47 -7.03 31.46
CA ILE A 513 -13.22 -8.26 31.70
C ILE A 513 -12.79 -8.94 33.01
N VAL A 514 -13.77 -9.45 33.75
CA VAL A 514 -13.56 -10.28 34.95
C VAL A 514 -14.30 -11.60 34.77
N PHE A 515 -13.55 -12.70 34.86
CA PHE A 515 -14.07 -14.07 34.74
C PHE A 515 -14.40 -14.65 36.11
N TYR A 516 -15.48 -15.43 36.18
CA TYR A 516 -15.89 -16.13 37.39
C TYR A 516 -16.59 -17.45 37.05
N ALA A 517 -16.68 -18.34 38.03
CA ALA A 517 -17.48 -19.55 37.96
C ALA A 517 -18.70 -19.39 38.88
N LYS A 518 -19.89 -19.72 38.39
CA LYS A 518 -21.06 -19.89 39.28
C LYS A 518 -20.92 -21.26 39.96
N ASP A 519 -21.07 -21.29 41.29
CA ASP A 519 -21.17 -22.56 42.00
C ASP A 519 -22.46 -23.27 41.55
N ASN A 520 -22.35 -24.51 41.09
CA ASN A 520 -23.49 -25.38 40.78
C ASN A 520 -24.19 -25.86 42.07
N GLU A 521 -24.57 -24.94 42.95
CA GLU A 521 -25.44 -25.26 44.08
C GLU A 521 -26.81 -24.62 43.85
N THR A 522 -27.85 -25.47 43.92
CA THR A 522 -29.29 -25.22 43.75
C THR A 522 -29.82 -25.05 42.31
N GLN A 523 -29.97 -26.18 41.61
CA GLN A 523 -31.23 -26.49 40.93
C GLN A 523 -32.17 -27.19 41.91
#